data_AF-A0A8C1YTW1-F1
#
_entry.id   AF-A0A8C1YTW1-F1
#
_cell.length_a   1.000
_cell.length_b   1.000
_cell.length_c   1.000
_cell.angle_alpha   90.00
_cell.angle_beta   90.00
_cell.angle_gamma   90.00
#
_symmetry.space_group_name_H-M   'P 1'
#
loop_
_entity.id
_entity.type
_entity.pdbx_description
1 polymer ?
#
loop_
_entity_poly.entity_id
_entity_poly.type
_entity_poly.pdbx_seq_one_letter_code
_entity_poly.pdbx_strand_id
1 'polypeptide(L)'
;DGRAPTILLNLPAHQVVRVCSLVCQEWKELVDSVAHWRERCLRKEIQSCDASRPLDYWCLFYFITKKGRNLLKNPRENTGSYWFKTADFYLSCIL
;
A
#
# COMPACT_ATOMS: atom_id res chain seq x y z
N ASP A 1 -23.14 11.03 18.43
CA ASP A 1 -22.79 11.61 17.12
C ASP A 1 -21.52 10.90 16.61
N GLY A 2 -21.70 9.81 15.87
CA GLY A 2 -20.72 8.75 15.62
C GLY A 2 -19.72 9.05 14.50
N ARG A 3 -19.15 10.26 14.45
CA ARG A 3 -18.05 10.57 13.53
C ARG A 3 -16.80 9.84 14.02
N ALA A 4 -16.47 8.72 13.38
CA ALA A 4 -15.16 8.09 13.43
C ALA A 4 -14.07 9.19 13.52
N PRO A 5 -13.18 9.16 14.54
CA PRO A 5 -12.34 10.31 14.85
C PRO A 5 -11.42 10.60 13.66
N THR A 6 -11.66 11.76 13.05
CA THR A 6 -10.94 12.32 11.90
C THR A 6 -9.44 12.39 12.13
N ILE A 7 -9.00 12.34 13.39
CA ILE A 7 -7.60 12.38 13.79
C ILE A 7 -6.80 11.24 13.16
N LEU A 8 -7.29 10.00 13.13
CA LEU A 8 -6.52 8.86 12.58
C LEU A 8 -6.40 8.93 11.06
N LEU A 9 -7.37 9.56 10.38
CA LEU A 9 -7.33 9.74 8.93
C LEU A 9 -6.22 10.71 8.52
N ASN A 10 -5.83 11.62 9.41
CA ASN A 10 -4.78 12.61 9.18
C ASN A 10 -3.37 12.09 9.51
N LEU A 11 -3.26 10.96 10.23
CA LEU A 11 -1.98 10.33 10.54
C LEU A 11 -1.45 9.52 9.34
N PRO A 12 -0.14 9.21 9.28
CA PRO A 12 0.39 8.27 8.29
C PRO A 12 -0.19 6.85 8.48
N ALA A 13 -0.54 6.17 7.38
CA ALA A 13 -1.20 4.86 7.44
C ALA A 13 -0.42 3.80 8.21
N HIS A 14 0.90 3.80 8.10
CA HIS A 14 1.75 2.86 8.83
C HIS A 14 1.74 3.10 10.36
N GLN A 15 1.62 4.36 10.81
CA GLN A 15 1.50 4.69 12.23
C GLN A 15 0.15 4.24 12.79
N VAL A 16 -0.91 4.42 12.01
CA VAL A 16 -2.26 3.99 12.38
C VAL A 16 -2.31 2.48 12.67
N VAL A 17 -1.68 1.67 11.81
CA VAL A 17 -1.65 0.21 11.99
C VAL A 17 -0.71 -0.25 13.09
N ARG A 18 0.47 0.38 13.25
CA ARG A 18 1.52 -0.12 14.15
C ARG A 18 1.48 0.47 15.56
N VAL A 19 0.92 1.68 15.72
CA VAL A 19 0.96 2.44 16.96
C VAL A 19 -0.46 2.67 17.47
N CYS A 20 -1.35 3.24 16.65
CA CYS A 20 -2.69 3.61 17.08
C CYS A 20 -3.55 2.38 17.46
N SER A 21 -3.36 1.25 16.79
CA SER A 21 -4.05 -0.01 17.09
C SER A 21 -3.71 -0.61 18.47
N LEU A 22 -2.66 -0.11 19.12
CA LEU A 22 -2.16 -0.60 20.41
C LEU A 22 -2.51 0.33 21.58
N VAL A 23 -3.15 1.47 21.32
CA VAL A 23 -3.44 2.48 22.37
C VAL A 23 -4.54 2.00 23.31
N CYS A 24 -5.68 1.60 22.73
CA CYS A 24 -6.82 1.04 23.47
C CYS A 24 -7.73 0.25 22.52
N GLN A 25 -8.73 -0.44 23.09
CA GLN A 25 -9.66 -1.26 22.33
C GLN A 25 -10.50 -0.45 21.33
N GLU A 26 -10.99 0.75 21.71
CA GLU A 26 -11.79 1.56 20.79
C GLU A 26 -10.97 2.01 19.58
N TRP A 27 -9.69 2.31 19.77
CA TRP A 27 -8.80 2.69 18.67
C TRP A 27 -8.53 1.49 17.76
N LYS A 28 -8.33 0.30 18.33
CA LYS A 28 -8.17 -0.92 17.56
C LYS A 28 -9.39 -1.20 16.68
N GLU A 29 -10.60 -1.13 17.24
CA GLU A 29 -11.85 -1.33 16.48
C GLU A 29 -11.99 -0.34 15.34
N LEU A 30 -11.61 0.91 15.56
CA LEU A 30 -11.62 1.92 14.52
C LEU A 30 -10.57 1.64 13.41
N VAL A 31 -9.35 1.25 13.78
CA VAL A 31 -8.28 0.91 12.84
C VAL A 31 -8.63 -0.33 12.02
N ASP A 32 -9.29 -1.31 12.63
CA ASP A 32 -9.74 -2.54 11.98
C ASP A 32 -11.03 -2.32 11.16
N SER A 33 -11.69 -1.16 11.31
CA SER A 33 -12.94 -0.86 10.60
C SER A 33 -12.74 -0.63 9.09
N VAL A 34 -13.66 -1.22 8.31
CA VAL A 34 -13.74 -1.01 6.86
C VAL A 34 -13.99 0.46 6.51
N ALA A 35 -14.85 1.13 7.29
CA ALA A 35 -15.19 2.53 7.06
C ALA A 35 -13.96 3.45 7.10
N HIS A 36 -13.04 3.23 8.05
CA HIS A 36 -11.80 3.98 8.15
C HIS A 36 -10.96 3.90 6.87
N TRP A 37 -10.72 2.68 6.36
CA TRP A 37 -9.89 2.49 5.17
C TRP A 37 -10.56 2.92 3.87
N ARG A 38 -11.89 2.78 3.76
CA ARG A 38 -12.67 3.32 2.64
C ARG A 38 -12.55 4.84 2.54
N GLU A 39 -12.73 5.54 3.66
CA GLU A 39 -12.58 6.99 3.72
C GLU A 39 -11.16 7.43 3.33
N ARG A 40 -10.12 6.69 3.73
CA ARG A 40 -8.74 6.98 3.29
C ARG A 40 -8.53 6.78 1.80
N CYS A 41 -9.14 5.75 1.21
CA CYS A 41 -9.09 5.53 -0.23
C CYS A 41 -9.74 6.70 -0.97
N LEU A 42 -10.92 7.14 -0.52
CA LEU A 42 -11.66 8.27 -1.08
C LEU A 42 -10.82 9.56 -1.05
N ARG A 43 -10.22 9.91 0.10
CA ARG A 43 -9.36 11.11 0.25
C ARG A 43 -8.08 11.09 -0.58
N LYS A 44 -7.67 9.93 -1.06
CA LYS A 44 -6.48 9.76 -1.91
C LYS A 44 -6.83 9.49 -3.36
N GLU A 45 -8.11 9.65 -3.72
CA GLU A 45 -8.63 9.37 -5.07
C GLU A 45 -8.24 7.96 -5.55
N ILE A 46 -8.03 7.05 -4.60
CA ILE A 46 -7.78 5.64 -4.90
C ILE A 46 -9.13 5.07 -5.33
N GLN A 47 -9.24 4.77 -6.63
CA GLN A 47 -10.38 4.08 -7.21
C GLN A 47 -10.75 2.90 -6.31
N SER A 48 -11.92 2.97 -5.69
CA SER A 48 -12.40 1.88 -4.85
C SER A 48 -12.49 0.66 -5.75
N CYS A 49 -11.75 -0.40 -5.43
CA CYS A 49 -11.95 -1.66 -6.12
C CYS A 49 -13.43 -2.02 -6.00
N ASP A 50 -14.00 -2.51 -7.09
CA ASP A 50 -15.39 -2.95 -7.21
C ASP A 50 -15.96 -3.39 -5.86
N ALA A 51 -17.06 -2.76 -5.44
CA ALA A 51 -17.65 -2.92 -4.11
C ALA A 51 -18.06 -4.37 -3.79
N SER A 52 -18.02 -5.24 -4.81
CA SER A 52 -18.15 -6.70 -4.76
C SER A 52 -16.96 -7.44 -4.14
N ARG A 53 -15.76 -6.82 -4.03
CA ARG A 53 -14.59 -7.48 -3.45
C ARG A 53 -14.77 -7.74 -1.96
N PRO A 54 -14.34 -8.92 -1.45
CA PRO A 54 -14.45 -9.27 -0.04
C PRO A 54 -13.87 -8.17 0.85
N LEU A 55 -14.69 -7.76 1.82
CA LEU A 55 -14.50 -6.59 2.68
C LEU A 55 -13.36 -6.76 3.70
N ASP A 56 -12.72 -7.92 3.75
CA ASP A 56 -11.85 -8.28 4.87
C ASP A 56 -10.46 -7.64 4.81
N TYR A 57 -10.12 -6.94 3.71
CA TYR A 57 -8.75 -6.46 3.48
C TYR A 57 -8.65 -5.03 2.92
N TRP A 58 -9.55 -4.12 3.29
CA TRP A 58 -9.45 -2.70 2.86
C TRP A 58 -8.14 -2.02 3.27
N CYS A 59 -7.59 -2.36 4.44
CA CYS A 59 -6.27 -1.92 4.88
C CYS A 59 -5.18 -2.34 3.87
N LEU A 60 -5.15 -3.63 3.52
CA LEU A 60 -4.18 -4.17 2.57
C LEU A 60 -4.36 -3.54 1.18
N PHE A 61 -5.61 -3.39 0.72
CA PHE A 61 -5.93 -2.74 -0.54
C PHE A 61 -5.36 -1.32 -0.59
N TYR A 62 -5.57 -0.52 0.47
CA TYR A 62 -4.99 0.81 0.57
C TYR A 62 -3.46 0.78 0.40
N PHE A 63 -2.75 -0.08 1.14
CA PHE A 63 -1.28 -0.14 1.07
C PHE A 63 -0.76 -0.63 -0.28
N ILE A 64 -1.38 -1.65 -0.87
CA ILE A 64 -0.98 -2.18 -2.18
C ILE A 64 -1.19 -1.12 -3.25
N THR A 65 -2.37 -0.51 -3.32
CA THR A 65 -2.68 0.48 -4.36
C THR A 65 -1.80 1.72 -4.23
N LYS A 66 -1.56 2.21 -3.01
CA LYS A 66 -0.70 3.38 -2.77
C LYS A 66 0.78 3.10 -3.10
N LYS A 67 1.21 1.84 -3.06
CA LYS A 67 2.57 1.40 -3.45
C LYS A 67 2.64 0.76 -4.84
N GLY A 68 1.50 0.67 -5.54
CA GLY A 68 1.36 -0.01 -6.82
C GLY A 68 2.07 0.75 -7.93
N ARG A 69 3.34 0.43 -8.15
CA ARG A 69 4.17 0.99 -9.21
C ARG A 69 4.97 -0.12 -9.86
N ASN A 70 5.46 0.11 -11.07
CA ASN A 70 6.40 -0.82 -11.67
C ASN A 70 7.64 -0.94 -10.77
N LEU A 71 7.92 -2.16 -10.33
CA LEU A 71 9.08 -2.46 -9.49
C LEU A 71 10.31 -2.78 -10.33
N LEU A 72 10.14 -3.07 -11.63
CA LEU A 72 11.25 -3.22 -12.57
C LEU A 72 11.90 -1.86 -12.79
N LYS A 73 13.23 -1.83 -12.63
CA LYS A 73 14.03 -0.69 -13.06
C LYS A 73 14.16 -0.75 -14.58
N ASN A 74 14.04 0.42 -15.21
CA ASN A 74 14.17 0.57 -16.66
C ASN A 74 13.29 -0.38 -17.50
N PRO A 75 11.96 -0.43 -17.30
CA PRO A 75 11.08 -1.36 -18.00
C PRO A 75 10.99 -1.13 -19.52
N ARG A 76 11.52 -0.02 -20.05
CA ARG A 76 11.46 0.35 -21.48
C ARG A 76 12.85 0.55 -22.10
N GLU A 77 13.90 0.01 -21.48
CA GLU A 77 15.31 0.10 -21.93
C GLU A 77 15.83 1.54 -22.20
N ASN A 78 15.21 2.56 -21.62
CA ASN A 78 15.46 3.96 -21.91
C ASN A 78 16.79 4.51 -21.34
N THR A 79 17.43 3.79 -20.42
CA THR A 79 18.61 4.28 -19.68
C THR A 79 19.85 3.39 -19.84
N GLY A 80 19.82 2.38 -20.72
CA GLY A 80 20.97 1.54 -21.06
C GLY A 80 21.61 0.75 -19.90
N SER A 81 21.01 0.78 -18.71
CA SER A 81 21.46 0.14 -17.47
C SER A 81 20.30 -0.62 -16.82
N TYR A 82 20.59 -1.50 -15.85
CA TYR A 82 19.64 -2.34 -15.08
C TYR A 82 19.15 -3.64 -15.71
N TRP A 83 19.52 -3.93 -16.96
CA TRP A 83 19.35 -5.25 -17.57
C TRP A 83 20.73 -5.90 -17.76
N PHE A 84 20.84 -7.18 -17.42
CA PHE A 84 22.02 -7.98 -17.71
C PHE A 84 21.77 -8.76 -19.00
N LYS A 85 22.73 -8.75 -19.93
CA LYS A 85 22.69 -9.61 -21.12
C LYS A 85 23.22 -10.99 -20.73
N THR A 86 22.71 -12.04 -21.36
CA THR A 86 23.16 -13.41 -21.08
C THR A 86 24.68 -13.58 -21.26
N ALA A 87 25.29 -12.82 -22.18
CA ALA A 87 26.74 -12.79 -22.38
C ALA A 87 27.53 -12.25 -21.16
N ASP A 88 26.93 -11.40 -20.33
CA ASP A 88 27.56 -10.87 -19.12
C ASP A 88 27.79 -11.97 -18.07
N PHE A 89 26.96 -13.03 -18.08
CA PHE A 89 27.11 -14.20 -17.21
C PHE A 89 28.10 -15.25 -17.74
N TYR A 90 28.21 -15.42 -19.07
CA TYR A 90 29.19 -16.35 -19.65
C TYR A 90 30.62 -15.86 -19.45
N LEU A 91 30.86 -14.55 -19.47
CA LEU A 91 32.18 -13.99 -19.22
C LEU A 91 32.61 -14.14 -17.75
N SER A 92 31.66 -14.12 -16.79
CA SER A 92 31.97 -14.33 -15.37
C SER A 92 32.21 -15.78 -14.98
N CYS A 93 31.77 -16.73 -15.81
CA CYS A 93 31.97 -18.16 -15.57
C CYS A 93 33.21 -18.72 -16.30
N ILE A 94 33.86 -17.93 -17.16
CA ILE A 94 35.04 -18.31 -17.95
C ILE A 94 36.32 -17.58 -17.47
N LEU A 95 36.21 -16.63 -16.53
CA LEU A 95 37.32 -16.02 -15.78
C LEU A 95 37.35 -16.55 -14.34
#